data_AF-A0A1Z5R3N9-F1
#
_entry.id   AF-A0A1Z5R3N9-F1
#
_cell.length_a   1.000
_cell.length_b   1.000
_cell.length_c   1.000
_cell.angle_alpha   90.00
_cell.angle_beta   90.00
_cell.angle_gamma   90.00
#
_symmetry.space_group_name_H-M   'P 1'
#
loop_
_entity.id
_entity.type
_entity.pdbx_description
1 polymer ?
#
loop_
_entity_poly.entity_id
_entity_poly.type
_entity_poly.pdbx_seq_one_letter_code
_entity_poly.pdbx_strand_id
1 'polypeptide(L)'
;MDMIKAKLQDNFGEISGSLVKRIFAGLLLKEVKEFWRICLLLSIILYAKPVSYQDISQGKRDIYIRTEKAIVDLGVENIWKIGPLLDKKSFAHHLDVQPNDPMINEWQERLDMWQIVNPTGTENEFIDWMKQFNRQLKEPSIVTLKDHFDKAMVKINRNENQLLEKVAILSSMFAVKMKDDCCRTVTNWIELVNAQHIANRSWDGRFTLDSFGFDKNRVYIIDVPRSQATSSARRNDSRRLSFWLGKILVLDGEKPAYLSHLLQVLENTPRGPLTESMKLGYETHFSLLPSESRIALTYLIKLKMDGLIKEEKQKFIEILGKCSFDRKWLAKLWQIPIFQKIIKGGEEKNMSMYVKEDGYAAFKLLRHYFTHAPDHSRETGMEMLKNNCVLDLTAWKYLGDFAADVVFKLITYNADIKREAKCCQLR
;
A
#
# COMPACT_ATOMS: atom_id res chain seq x y z
N MET A 1 -8.26 4.97 -5.29
CA MET A 1 -9.25 4.31 -6.17
C MET A 1 -8.61 3.21 -7.00
N ASP A 2 -7.36 3.36 -7.41
CA ASP A 2 -6.69 2.43 -8.34
C ASP A 2 -6.41 1.03 -7.75
N MET A 3 -6.06 0.92 -6.46
CA MET A 3 -5.93 -0.37 -5.77
C MET A 3 -7.25 -1.18 -5.75
N ILE A 4 -8.38 -0.50 -5.57
CA ILE A 4 -9.70 -1.14 -5.58
C ILE A 4 -10.10 -1.44 -7.03
N LYS A 5 -9.79 -0.54 -7.97
CA LYS A 5 -9.99 -0.78 -9.39
C LYS A 5 -9.23 -2.03 -9.87
N ALA A 6 -8.01 -2.24 -9.41
CA ALA A 6 -7.20 -3.42 -9.71
C ALA A 6 -7.81 -4.69 -9.10
N LYS A 7 -8.22 -4.66 -7.83
CA LYS A 7 -8.97 -5.78 -7.20
C LYS A 7 -10.28 -6.08 -7.90
N LEU A 8 -10.99 -5.05 -8.33
CA LEU A 8 -12.23 -5.18 -9.06
C LEU A 8 -11.96 -5.77 -10.44
N GLN A 9 -10.90 -5.34 -11.13
CA GLN A 9 -10.47 -5.92 -12.40
C GLN A 9 -10.12 -7.40 -12.28
N ASP A 10 -9.45 -7.80 -11.19
CA ASP A 10 -9.15 -9.19 -10.88
C ASP A 10 -10.44 -10.03 -10.64
N ASN A 11 -11.54 -9.38 -10.23
CA ASN A 11 -12.81 -10.03 -9.93
C ASN A 11 -13.83 -10.00 -11.10
N PHE A 12 -13.91 -8.91 -11.87
CA PHE A 12 -14.93 -8.71 -12.90
C PHE A 12 -14.38 -8.28 -14.28
N GLY A 13 -13.06 -8.24 -14.48
CA GLY A 13 -12.45 -7.86 -15.77
C GLY A 13 -12.40 -6.35 -16.03
N GLU A 14 -12.53 -5.91 -17.28
CA GLU A 14 -12.60 -4.47 -17.59
C GLU A 14 -13.88 -3.84 -17.02
N ILE A 15 -13.73 -2.87 -16.12
CA ILE A 15 -14.83 -2.29 -15.37
C ILE A 15 -14.93 -0.78 -15.59
N SER A 16 -16.13 -0.29 -15.83
CA SER A 16 -16.42 1.14 -15.98
C SER A 16 -16.21 1.91 -14.67
N GLY A 17 -15.84 3.19 -14.78
CA GLY A 17 -15.63 4.04 -13.60
C GLY A 17 -16.87 4.23 -12.72
N SER A 18 -18.08 4.05 -13.27
CA SER A 18 -19.33 4.09 -12.50
C SER A 18 -19.49 2.86 -11.61
N LEU A 19 -19.11 1.67 -12.10
CA LEU A 19 -19.20 0.44 -11.33
C LEU A 19 -18.22 0.42 -10.16
N VAL A 20 -17.00 0.95 -10.35
CA VAL A 20 -16.02 1.11 -9.25
C VAL A 20 -16.59 1.97 -8.13
N LYS A 21 -17.23 3.10 -8.48
CA LYS A 21 -17.88 3.99 -7.50
C LYS A 21 -19.03 3.30 -6.77
N ARG A 22 -19.86 2.54 -7.51
CA ARG A 22 -20.98 1.77 -6.95
C ARG A 22 -20.50 0.75 -5.91
N ILE A 23 -19.50 -0.06 -6.27
CA ILE A 23 -18.97 -1.09 -5.37
C ILE A 23 -18.33 -0.45 -4.13
N PHE A 24 -17.54 0.61 -4.32
CA PHE A 24 -16.91 1.29 -3.20
C PHE A 24 -17.92 1.90 -2.22
N ALA A 25 -18.89 2.67 -2.74
CA ALA A 25 -19.95 3.23 -1.93
C ALA A 25 -20.73 2.11 -1.22
N GLY A 26 -21.09 1.04 -1.95
CA GLY A 26 -21.86 -0.08 -1.41
C GLY A 26 -21.14 -0.83 -0.28
N LEU A 27 -19.84 -1.08 -0.40
CA LEU A 27 -19.05 -1.73 0.65
C LEU A 27 -18.99 -0.87 1.93
N LEU A 28 -18.75 0.43 1.78
CA LEU A 28 -18.78 1.36 2.91
C LEU A 28 -20.17 1.39 3.57
N LEU A 29 -21.23 1.45 2.76
CA LEU A 29 -22.62 1.45 3.23
C LEU A 29 -22.98 0.14 3.96
N LYS A 30 -22.43 -1.02 3.56
CA LYS A 30 -22.59 -2.28 4.31
C LYS A 30 -21.94 -2.23 5.71
N GLU A 31 -20.82 -1.52 5.84
CA GLU A 31 -20.11 -1.38 7.12
C GLU A 31 -20.83 -0.41 8.07
N VAL A 32 -21.21 0.77 7.59
CA VAL A 32 -21.83 1.81 8.43
C VAL A 32 -23.36 1.72 8.50
N LYS A 33 -23.98 0.91 7.64
CA LYS A 33 -25.41 0.58 7.61
C LYS A 33 -26.31 1.82 7.64
N GLU A 34 -27.35 1.83 8.47
CA GLU A 34 -28.29 2.93 8.64
C GLU A 34 -27.64 4.26 9.08
N PHE A 35 -26.43 4.22 9.62
CA PHE A 35 -25.71 5.42 10.08
C PHE A 35 -25.01 6.18 8.94
N TRP A 36 -25.07 5.71 7.69
CA TRP A 36 -24.28 6.29 6.60
C TRP A 36 -24.48 7.79 6.38
N ARG A 37 -25.71 8.31 6.58
CA ARG A 37 -25.98 9.75 6.49
C ARG A 37 -25.28 10.53 7.61
N ILE A 38 -25.27 9.98 8.82
CA ILE A 38 -24.59 10.57 9.97
C ILE A 38 -23.06 10.48 9.77
N CYS A 39 -22.54 9.34 9.31
CA CYS A 39 -21.13 9.18 8.99
C CYS A 39 -20.68 10.13 7.87
N LEU A 40 -21.49 10.32 6.83
CA LEU A 40 -21.22 11.29 5.77
C LEU A 40 -21.15 12.71 6.33
N LEU A 41 -22.13 13.11 7.14
CA LEU A 41 -22.13 14.41 7.80
C LEU A 41 -20.88 14.62 8.67
N LEU A 42 -20.55 13.66 9.53
CA LEU A 42 -19.35 13.70 10.37
C LEU A 42 -18.07 13.77 9.53
N SER A 43 -17.98 13.01 8.44
CA SER A 43 -16.82 13.05 7.56
C SER A 43 -16.60 14.43 6.94
N ILE A 44 -17.67 15.11 6.52
CA ILE A 44 -17.61 16.46 5.95
C ILE A 44 -17.26 17.50 7.01
N ILE A 45 -17.76 17.33 8.24
CA ILE A 45 -17.41 18.19 9.37
C ILE A 45 -15.92 18.05 9.71
N LEU A 46 -15.42 16.81 9.82
CA LEU A 46 -14.05 16.48 10.21
C LEU A 46 -13.01 16.77 9.11
N TYR A 47 -13.40 16.71 7.84
CA TYR A 47 -12.51 16.97 6.71
C TYR A 47 -12.12 18.45 6.55
N ALA A 48 -12.85 19.37 7.20
CA ALA A 48 -12.64 20.80 6.97
C ALA A 48 -11.44 21.37 7.74
N LYS A 49 -10.52 22.00 7.01
CA LYS A 49 -9.50 22.92 7.55
C LYS A 49 -10.19 24.04 8.36
N PRO A 50 -9.54 24.61 9.40
CA PRO A 50 -10.06 25.77 10.12
C PRO A 50 -10.04 27.00 9.20
N VAL A 51 -11.22 27.45 8.77
CA VAL A 51 -11.45 28.73 8.07
C VAL A 51 -12.69 29.38 8.69
N SER A 52 -13.00 30.65 8.40
CA SER A 52 -14.04 31.43 9.09
C SER A 52 -15.46 30.83 9.00
N TYR A 53 -16.26 31.07 10.04
CA TYR A 53 -17.53 30.37 10.34
C TYR A 53 -18.65 30.50 9.28
N GLN A 54 -18.65 31.55 8.44
CA GLN A 54 -19.78 31.88 7.57
C GLN A 54 -19.72 31.26 6.17
N ASP A 55 -18.54 31.10 5.57
CA ASP A 55 -18.36 30.41 4.27
C ASP A 55 -18.45 28.88 4.39
N ILE A 56 -18.34 28.37 5.62
CA ILE A 56 -18.31 26.95 5.96
C ILE A 56 -19.67 26.26 5.79
N SER A 57 -20.77 26.94 6.10
CA SER A 57 -22.08 26.30 6.21
C SER A 57 -22.67 25.91 4.86
N GLN A 58 -22.54 26.78 3.86
CA GLN A 58 -23.13 26.57 2.54
C GLN A 58 -22.33 25.55 1.71
N GLY A 59 -21.00 25.70 1.64
CA GLY A 59 -20.15 24.78 0.87
C GLY A 59 -20.17 23.34 1.41
N LYS A 60 -20.21 23.16 2.73
CA LYS A 60 -20.35 21.82 3.35
C LYS A 60 -21.70 21.21 3.09
N ARG A 61 -22.77 22.01 3.16
CA ARG A 61 -24.12 21.58 2.84
C ARG A 61 -24.21 21.11 1.40
N ASP A 62 -23.61 21.83 0.46
CA ASP A 62 -23.62 21.47 -0.96
C ASP A 62 -22.85 20.17 -1.22
N ILE A 63 -21.70 19.97 -0.56
CA ILE A 63 -20.95 18.70 -0.63
C ILE A 63 -21.77 17.55 -0.06
N TYR A 64 -22.43 17.75 1.08
CA TYR A 64 -23.29 16.76 1.70
C TYR A 64 -24.41 16.36 0.73
N ILE A 65 -25.19 17.33 0.23
CA ILE A 65 -26.33 17.08 -0.66
C ILE A 65 -25.87 16.39 -1.95
N ARG A 66 -24.76 16.84 -2.54
CA ARG A 66 -24.23 16.25 -3.78
C ARG A 66 -23.76 14.81 -3.57
N THR A 67 -23.08 14.54 -2.45
CA THR A 67 -22.57 13.21 -2.14
C THR A 67 -23.71 12.26 -1.76
N GLU A 68 -24.67 12.73 -0.98
CA GLU A 68 -25.88 11.99 -0.64
C GLU A 68 -26.66 11.63 -1.91
N LYS A 69 -26.91 12.61 -2.80
CA LYS A 69 -27.56 12.37 -4.08
C LYS A 69 -26.78 11.36 -4.93
N ALA A 70 -25.47 11.48 -5.01
CA ALA A 70 -24.64 10.53 -5.78
C ALA A 70 -24.74 9.09 -5.24
N ILE A 71 -24.85 8.90 -3.92
CA ILE A 71 -25.04 7.58 -3.31
C ILE A 71 -26.41 6.99 -3.69
N VAL A 72 -27.45 7.83 -3.65
CA VAL A 72 -28.82 7.44 -4.06
C VAL A 72 -28.88 7.14 -5.56
N ASP A 73 -28.26 7.97 -6.40
CA ASP A 73 -28.20 7.78 -7.85
C ASP A 73 -27.44 6.50 -8.24
N LEU A 74 -26.52 6.04 -7.39
CA LEU A 74 -25.84 4.74 -7.55
C LEU A 74 -26.72 3.55 -7.12
N GLY A 75 -27.86 3.77 -6.47
CA GLY A 75 -28.81 2.74 -6.04
C GLY A 75 -28.26 1.80 -4.95
N VAL A 76 -27.37 2.32 -4.09
CA VAL A 76 -26.71 1.55 -3.02
C VAL A 76 -27.11 2.02 -1.62
N GLU A 77 -28.02 2.99 -1.53
CA GLU A 77 -28.50 3.63 -0.30
C GLU A 77 -29.35 2.73 0.59
N ASN A 78 -29.52 1.45 0.26
CA ASN A 78 -30.19 0.45 1.10
C ASN A 78 -29.45 -0.91 1.07
N ILE A 79 -28.22 -0.95 0.56
CA ILE A 79 -27.54 -2.22 0.24
C ILE A 79 -27.27 -3.10 1.47
N TRP A 80 -27.12 -2.51 2.66
CA TRP A 80 -26.92 -3.24 3.91
C TRP A 80 -28.16 -4.02 4.37
N LYS A 81 -29.34 -3.74 3.79
CA LYS A 81 -30.56 -4.52 4.01
C LYS A 81 -30.57 -5.81 3.20
N ILE A 82 -29.72 -5.92 2.18
CA ILE A 82 -29.59 -7.13 1.38
C ILE A 82 -28.70 -8.11 2.15
N GLY A 83 -29.31 -9.18 2.66
CA GLY A 83 -28.61 -10.28 3.29
C GLY A 83 -27.74 -11.06 2.28
N PRO A 84 -26.75 -11.83 2.75
CA PRO A 84 -25.94 -12.67 1.87
C PRO A 84 -26.82 -13.74 1.21
N LEU A 85 -26.63 -13.95 -0.11
CA LEU A 85 -27.33 -15.00 -0.85
C LEU A 85 -26.89 -16.41 -0.44
N LEU A 86 -25.65 -16.56 0.02
CA LEU A 86 -25.08 -17.83 0.44
C LEU A 86 -24.51 -17.71 1.85
N ASP A 87 -24.69 -18.77 2.64
CA ASP A 87 -24.02 -18.93 3.92
C ASP A 87 -22.69 -19.70 3.78
N LYS A 88 -21.93 -19.77 4.88
CA LYS A 88 -20.63 -20.47 4.91
C LYS A 88 -20.74 -21.96 4.59
N LYS A 89 -21.88 -22.60 4.90
CA LYS A 89 -22.09 -24.04 4.62
C LYS A 89 -22.34 -24.27 3.13
N SER A 90 -23.14 -23.41 2.51
CA SER A 90 -23.39 -23.46 1.07
C SER A 90 -22.11 -23.18 0.28
N PHE A 91 -21.27 -22.24 0.74
CA PHE A 91 -19.93 -22.04 0.17
C PHE A 91 -19.07 -23.30 0.27
N ALA A 92 -18.97 -23.90 1.46
CA ALA A 92 -18.20 -25.12 1.69
C ALA A 92 -18.64 -26.26 0.76
N HIS A 93 -19.95 -26.43 0.58
CA HIS A 93 -20.52 -27.42 -0.32
C HIS A 93 -20.16 -27.16 -1.79
N HIS A 94 -20.34 -25.95 -2.30
CA HIS A 94 -20.10 -25.65 -3.72
C HIS A 94 -18.63 -25.54 -4.10
N LEU A 95 -17.77 -25.19 -3.14
CA LEU A 95 -16.33 -25.08 -3.32
C LEU A 95 -15.58 -26.39 -3.02
N ASP A 96 -16.27 -27.40 -2.48
CA ASP A 96 -15.70 -28.67 -2.04
C ASP A 96 -14.56 -28.48 -1.01
N VAL A 97 -14.80 -27.64 -0.01
CA VAL A 97 -13.85 -27.32 1.07
C VAL A 97 -14.47 -27.45 2.45
N GLN A 98 -13.62 -27.49 3.49
CA GLN A 98 -14.10 -27.53 4.86
C GLN A 98 -14.75 -26.19 5.26
N PRO A 99 -15.79 -26.18 6.12
CA PRO A 99 -16.50 -24.94 6.52
C PRO A 99 -15.65 -23.83 7.15
N ASN A 100 -14.44 -24.16 7.60
CA ASN A 100 -13.49 -23.23 8.22
C ASN A 100 -12.35 -22.84 7.27
N ASP A 101 -12.42 -23.22 5.99
CA ASP A 101 -11.40 -22.90 5.01
C ASP A 101 -11.32 -21.37 4.79
N PRO A 102 -10.12 -20.75 4.86
CA PRO A 102 -9.95 -19.32 4.61
C PRO A 102 -10.52 -18.84 3.27
N MET A 103 -10.57 -19.72 2.26
CA MET A 103 -11.14 -19.43 0.95
C MET A 103 -12.62 -19.04 1.02
N ILE A 104 -13.36 -19.51 2.03
CA ILE A 104 -14.77 -19.12 2.24
C ILE A 104 -14.87 -17.62 2.54
N ASN A 105 -13.93 -17.03 3.28
CA ASN A 105 -13.94 -15.59 3.54
C ASN A 105 -13.67 -14.78 2.27
N GLU A 106 -12.75 -15.25 1.41
CA GLU A 106 -12.49 -14.61 0.11
C GLU A 106 -13.75 -14.63 -0.77
N TRP A 107 -14.46 -15.75 -0.79
CA TRP A 107 -15.72 -15.86 -1.54
C TRP A 107 -16.88 -15.07 -0.93
N GLN A 108 -16.90 -14.90 0.39
CA GLN A 108 -17.85 -14.02 1.05
C GLN A 108 -17.64 -12.56 0.63
N GLU A 109 -16.40 -12.09 0.60
CA GLU A 109 -16.07 -10.75 0.10
C GLU A 109 -16.47 -10.58 -1.38
N ARG A 110 -16.22 -11.60 -2.21
CA ARG A 110 -16.63 -11.62 -3.62
C ARG A 110 -18.15 -11.60 -3.80
N LEU A 111 -18.89 -12.33 -2.95
CA LEU A 111 -20.35 -12.30 -2.93
C LEU A 111 -20.87 -10.91 -2.57
N ASP A 112 -20.29 -10.26 -1.56
CA ASP A 112 -20.69 -8.91 -1.18
C ASP A 112 -20.53 -7.93 -2.35
N MET A 113 -19.39 -7.99 -3.06
CA MET A 113 -19.16 -7.18 -4.25
C MET A 113 -20.15 -7.54 -5.37
N TRP A 114 -20.36 -8.83 -5.63
CA TRP A 114 -21.26 -9.30 -6.69
C TRP A 114 -22.71 -8.85 -6.44
N GLN A 115 -23.20 -8.89 -5.20
CA GLN A 115 -24.53 -8.40 -4.84
C GLN A 115 -24.67 -6.88 -4.94
N ILE A 116 -23.59 -6.11 -4.74
CA ILE A 116 -23.63 -4.66 -4.96
C ILE A 116 -23.82 -4.35 -6.46
N VAL A 117 -23.18 -5.13 -7.32
CA VAL A 117 -23.32 -5.04 -8.78
C VAL A 117 -24.69 -5.55 -9.23
N ASN A 118 -25.15 -6.66 -8.65
CA ASN A 118 -26.36 -7.38 -9.02
C ASN A 118 -27.32 -7.44 -7.82
N PRO A 119 -27.96 -6.31 -7.43
CA PRO A 119 -28.80 -6.27 -6.22
C PRO A 119 -30.06 -7.15 -6.32
N THR A 120 -30.50 -7.48 -7.53
CA THR A 120 -31.61 -8.40 -7.81
C THR A 120 -31.13 -9.80 -8.21
N GLY A 121 -29.81 -10.04 -8.13
CA GLY A 121 -29.21 -11.31 -8.50
C GLY A 121 -29.62 -12.43 -7.55
N THR A 122 -29.75 -13.62 -8.11
CA THR A 122 -30.17 -14.82 -7.40
C THR A 122 -28.98 -15.66 -6.94
N GLU A 123 -29.23 -16.57 -6.00
CA GLU A 123 -28.24 -17.54 -5.53
C GLU A 123 -27.63 -18.35 -6.69
N ASN A 124 -28.47 -18.83 -7.62
CA ASN A 124 -28.04 -19.63 -8.77
C ASN A 124 -27.14 -18.83 -9.72
N GLU A 125 -27.49 -17.58 -10.01
CA GLU A 125 -26.66 -16.71 -10.86
C GLU A 125 -25.29 -16.44 -10.24
N PHE A 126 -25.23 -16.27 -8.92
CA PHE A 126 -23.95 -16.16 -8.23
C PHE A 126 -23.15 -17.48 -8.27
N ILE A 127 -23.79 -18.63 -8.06
CA ILE A 127 -23.14 -19.94 -8.15
C ILE A 127 -22.58 -20.19 -9.54
N ASP A 128 -23.33 -19.84 -10.59
CA ASP A 128 -22.89 -20.01 -11.97
C ASP A 128 -21.73 -19.07 -12.30
N TRP A 129 -21.79 -17.82 -11.85
CA TRP A 129 -20.66 -16.88 -11.94
C TRP A 129 -19.43 -17.41 -11.20
N MET A 130 -19.59 -17.92 -9.98
CA MET A 130 -18.51 -18.53 -9.18
C MET A 130 -17.89 -19.74 -9.89
N LYS A 131 -18.71 -20.61 -10.50
CA LYS A 131 -18.23 -21.77 -11.28
C LYS A 131 -17.47 -21.33 -12.53
N GLN A 132 -17.98 -20.35 -13.28
CA GLN A 132 -17.31 -19.81 -14.46
C GLN A 132 -15.98 -19.15 -14.08
N PHE A 133 -15.99 -18.34 -13.02
CA PHE A 133 -14.79 -17.73 -12.46
C PHE A 133 -13.75 -18.79 -12.04
N ASN A 134 -14.20 -19.85 -11.36
CA ASN A 134 -13.34 -20.97 -10.99
C ASN A 134 -12.83 -21.76 -12.21
N ARG A 135 -13.61 -21.92 -13.29
CA ARG A 135 -13.12 -22.55 -14.53
C ARG A 135 -12.04 -21.70 -15.19
N GLN A 136 -12.22 -20.38 -15.24
CA GLN A 136 -11.20 -19.44 -15.72
C GLN A 136 -9.95 -19.42 -14.81
N LEU A 137 -10.09 -19.69 -13.51
CA LEU A 137 -8.97 -19.91 -12.58
C LEU A 137 -8.30 -21.28 -12.73
N LYS A 138 -9.05 -22.31 -13.13
CA LYS A 138 -8.58 -23.70 -13.22
C LYS A 138 -7.89 -24.07 -14.53
N GLU A 139 -7.71 -23.14 -15.47
CA GLU A 139 -6.68 -23.26 -16.51
C GLU A 139 -5.36 -22.75 -15.94
N PRO A 140 -4.46 -23.62 -15.44
CA PRO A 140 -3.23 -23.18 -14.85
C PRO A 140 -2.22 -23.01 -15.97
N SER A 141 -2.07 -21.81 -16.50
CA SER A 141 -0.79 -21.42 -17.08
C SER A 141 0.12 -20.93 -15.94
N ILE A 142 0.34 -21.76 -14.91
CA ILE A 142 1.35 -21.45 -13.90
C ILE A 142 2.68 -21.43 -14.66
N VAL A 143 3.20 -20.23 -14.86
CA VAL A 143 4.53 -20.03 -15.42
C VAL A 143 5.52 -19.97 -14.26
N THR A 144 6.79 -20.25 -14.52
CA THR A 144 7.81 -20.01 -13.50
C THR A 144 7.88 -18.50 -13.23
N LEU A 145 8.25 -18.12 -12.00
CA LEU A 145 8.47 -16.71 -11.67
C LEU A 145 9.60 -16.12 -12.53
N LYS A 146 10.54 -16.96 -12.96
CA LYS A 146 11.56 -16.64 -13.94
C LYS A 146 10.93 -16.21 -15.27
N ASP A 147 10.07 -17.03 -15.85
CA ASP A 147 9.41 -16.74 -17.13
C ASP A 147 8.54 -15.49 -17.06
N HIS A 148 7.84 -15.29 -15.93
CA HIS A 148 7.08 -14.08 -15.66
C HIS A 148 7.97 -12.83 -15.73
N PHE A 149 9.08 -12.81 -14.97
CA PHE A 149 9.98 -11.65 -14.94
C PHE A 149 10.74 -11.47 -16.26
N ASP A 150 11.20 -12.55 -16.90
CA ASP A 150 11.88 -12.48 -18.20
C ASP A 150 10.93 -11.89 -19.26
N LYS A 151 9.68 -12.34 -19.33
CA LYS A 151 8.67 -11.77 -20.24
C LYS A 151 8.38 -10.29 -19.96
N ALA A 152 8.31 -9.93 -18.68
CA ALA A 152 8.07 -8.55 -18.25
C ALA A 152 9.25 -7.61 -18.55
N MET A 153 10.49 -8.16 -18.57
CA MET A 153 11.73 -7.45 -18.88
C MET A 153 12.06 -7.42 -20.39
N VAL A 154 11.72 -8.42 -21.20
CA VAL A 154 12.03 -8.43 -22.65
C VAL A 154 11.36 -7.27 -23.42
N LYS A 155 10.29 -6.70 -22.87
CA LYS A 155 9.66 -5.48 -23.41
C LYS A 155 10.45 -4.18 -23.18
N ILE A 156 11.60 -4.23 -22.50
CA ILE A 156 12.47 -3.06 -22.27
C ILE A 156 12.97 -2.44 -23.58
N ASN A 157 13.16 -3.23 -24.65
CA ASN A 157 13.54 -2.72 -25.97
C ASN A 157 12.43 -1.95 -26.71
N ARG A 158 11.21 -1.86 -26.14
CA ARG A 158 10.05 -1.15 -26.72
C ARG A 158 9.45 -0.06 -25.80
N ASN A 159 10.18 0.42 -24.78
CA ASN A 159 9.67 1.36 -23.76
C ASN A 159 8.49 0.84 -22.90
N GLU A 160 8.23 -0.47 -22.87
CA GLU A 160 7.10 -1.07 -22.15
C GLU A 160 7.54 -2.02 -21.03
N ASN A 161 8.44 -1.59 -20.12
CA ASN A 161 8.72 -2.40 -18.93
C ASN A 161 7.41 -2.57 -18.12
N GLN A 162 7.02 -3.82 -17.84
CA GLN A 162 5.75 -4.13 -17.17
C GLN A 162 5.86 -4.10 -15.64
N LEU A 163 7.07 -4.10 -15.09
CA LEU A 163 7.35 -4.11 -13.65
C LEU A 163 7.65 -2.70 -13.11
N LEU A 164 8.41 -1.94 -13.91
CA LEU A 164 8.98 -0.66 -13.53
C LEU A 164 8.54 0.43 -14.50
N GLU A 165 8.46 1.66 -14.00
CA GLU A 165 8.21 2.84 -14.80
C GLU A 165 9.20 3.97 -14.45
N LYS A 166 9.56 4.74 -15.47
CA LYS A 166 10.36 5.96 -15.32
C LYS A 166 9.41 7.14 -15.18
N VAL A 167 9.48 7.84 -14.05
CA VAL A 167 8.59 8.96 -13.73
C VAL A 167 9.40 10.24 -13.72
N ALA A 168 9.00 11.21 -14.53
CA ALA A 168 9.53 12.57 -14.47
C ALA A 168 9.07 13.23 -13.16
N ILE A 169 10.03 13.72 -12.36
CA ILE A 169 9.73 14.36 -11.07
C ILE A 169 9.95 15.88 -11.11
N LEU A 170 11.02 16.34 -11.75
CA LEU A 170 11.35 17.74 -12.02
C LEU A 170 11.88 17.85 -13.46
N SER A 171 11.99 19.06 -14.01
CA SER A 171 12.21 19.33 -15.45
C SER A 171 13.40 18.59 -16.07
N SER A 172 14.38 18.17 -15.26
CA SER A 172 15.57 17.41 -15.69
C SER A 172 15.80 16.12 -14.88
N MET A 173 14.87 15.72 -14.02
CA MET A 173 15.04 14.62 -13.07
C MET A 173 13.97 13.56 -13.26
N PHE A 174 14.41 12.31 -13.22
CA PHE A 174 13.53 11.14 -13.21
C PHE A 174 13.79 10.28 -11.97
N ALA A 175 12.80 9.47 -11.63
CA ALA A 175 12.90 8.38 -10.68
C ALA A 175 12.34 7.11 -11.29
N VAL A 176 12.84 5.96 -10.84
CA VAL A 176 12.25 4.66 -11.17
C VAL A 176 11.23 4.32 -10.07
N LYS A 177 10.08 3.81 -10.49
CA LYS A 177 9.01 3.35 -9.59
C LYS A 177 8.61 1.92 -9.95
N MET A 178 8.30 1.11 -8.95
CA MET A 178 7.60 -0.16 -9.16
C MET A 178 6.13 0.10 -9.44
N LYS A 179 5.60 -0.54 -10.48
CA LYS A 179 4.16 -0.57 -10.77
C LYS A 179 3.44 -1.41 -9.71
N ASP A 180 2.16 -1.13 -9.53
CA ASP A 180 1.35 -1.75 -8.47
C ASP A 180 1.33 -3.28 -8.55
N ASP A 181 1.27 -3.86 -9.76
CA ASP A 181 1.32 -5.32 -9.97
C ASP A 181 2.67 -5.91 -9.55
N CYS A 182 3.77 -5.18 -9.81
CA CYS A 182 5.09 -5.56 -9.35
C CYS A 182 5.18 -5.49 -7.82
N CYS A 183 4.64 -4.43 -7.21
CA CYS A 183 4.54 -4.30 -5.76
C CYS A 183 3.78 -5.49 -5.14
N ARG A 184 2.63 -5.88 -5.71
CA ARG A 184 1.85 -7.06 -5.28
C ARG A 184 2.66 -8.34 -5.38
N THR A 185 3.26 -8.60 -6.55
CA THR A 185 4.04 -9.82 -6.81
C THR A 185 5.21 -9.96 -5.85
N VAL A 186 5.97 -8.88 -5.64
CA VAL A 186 7.13 -8.88 -4.74
C VAL A 186 6.69 -9.03 -3.27
N THR A 187 5.61 -8.37 -2.87
CA THR A 187 5.02 -8.53 -1.53
C THR A 187 4.66 -9.98 -1.28
N ASN A 188 3.93 -10.59 -2.21
CA ASN A 188 3.47 -11.98 -2.10
C ASN A 188 4.65 -12.97 -2.05
N TRP A 189 5.72 -12.69 -2.81
CA TRP A 189 6.95 -13.48 -2.74
C TRP A 189 7.64 -13.39 -1.37
N ILE A 190 7.74 -12.19 -0.79
CA ILE A 190 8.31 -11.96 0.54
C ILE A 190 7.45 -12.65 1.62
N GLU A 191 6.13 -12.48 1.56
CA GLU A 191 5.17 -13.15 2.47
C GLU A 191 5.33 -14.66 2.43
N LEU A 192 5.48 -15.23 1.23
CA LEU A 192 5.65 -16.67 1.04
C LEU A 192 6.94 -17.17 1.68
N VAL A 193 8.07 -16.48 1.49
CA VAL A 193 9.35 -16.82 2.12
C VAL A 193 9.26 -16.69 3.65
N ASN A 194 8.69 -15.59 4.15
CA ASN A 194 8.48 -15.37 5.59
C ASN A 194 7.60 -16.45 6.22
N ALA A 195 6.54 -16.89 5.53
CA ALA A 195 5.67 -17.96 5.99
C ALA A 195 6.45 -19.28 6.17
N GLN A 196 7.39 -19.59 5.27
CA GLN A 196 8.25 -20.77 5.43
C GLN A 196 9.21 -20.62 6.62
N HIS A 197 9.78 -19.44 6.82
CA HIS A 197 10.65 -19.18 7.98
C HIS A 197 9.91 -19.36 9.32
N ILE A 198 8.66 -18.91 9.40
CA ILE A 198 7.79 -19.12 10.58
C ILE A 198 7.46 -20.60 10.77
N ALA A 199 7.22 -21.33 9.68
CA ALA A 199 7.02 -22.78 9.70
C ALA A 199 8.31 -23.58 9.98
N ASN A 200 9.42 -22.90 10.33
CA ASN A 200 10.74 -23.48 10.54
C ASN A 200 11.27 -24.26 9.32
N ARG A 201 11.00 -23.75 8.11
CA ARG A 201 11.48 -24.28 6.83
C ARG A 201 12.37 -23.27 6.11
N SER A 202 13.30 -23.77 5.30
CA SER A 202 14.25 -22.93 4.55
C SER A 202 14.82 -23.67 3.34
N TRP A 203 15.24 -22.90 2.33
CA TRP A 203 16.01 -23.42 1.19
C TRP A 203 17.53 -23.32 1.41
N ASP A 204 17.96 -22.68 2.50
CA ASP A 204 19.35 -22.37 2.80
C ASP A 204 20.04 -21.58 1.67
N GLY A 205 19.32 -20.61 1.11
CA GLY A 205 19.77 -19.76 0.01
C GLY A 205 19.88 -20.44 -1.36
N ARG A 206 19.41 -21.68 -1.49
CA ARG A 206 19.54 -22.46 -2.73
C ARG A 206 18.41 -22.28 -3.73
N PHE A 207 17.33 -21.58 -3.37
CA PHE A 207 16.25 -21.34 -4.32
C PHE A 207 16.70 -20.46 -5.49
N THR A 208 16.03 -20.66 -6.63
CA THR A 208 16.14 -19.85 -7.83
C THR A 208 14.78 -19.22 -8.15
N LEU A 209 14.66 -18.49 -9.26
CA LEU A 209 13.35 -18.02 -9.72
C LEU A 209 12.46 -19.17 -10.20
N ASP A 210 13.05 -20.28 -10.67
CA ASP A 210 12.31 -21.48 -11.09
C ASP A 210 11.73 -22.26 -9.90
N SER A 211 12.23 -21.98 -8.68
CA SER A 211 11.69 -22.54 -7.43
C SER A 211 10.30 -22.00 -7.08
N PHE A 212 9.81 -21.00 -7.82
CA PHE A 212 8.52 -20.35 -7.59
C PHE A 212 7.68 -20.32 -8.87
N GLY A 213 6.37 -20.52 -8.71
CA GLY A 213 5.38 -20.36 -9.75
C GLY A 213 4.69 -19.01 -9.64
N PHE A 214 4.14 -18.53 -10.75
CA PHE A 214 3.36 -17.31 -10.81
C PHE A 214 2.06 -17.53 -11.57
N ASP A 215 0.94 -17.10 -10.98
CA ASP A 215 -0.37 -17.03 -11.63
C ASP A 215 -1.18 -15.86 -11.07
N LYS A 216 -1.79 -15.06 -11.94
CA LYS A 216 -2.71 -13.95 -11.59
C LYS A 216 -2.29 -13.14 -10.35
N ASN A 217 -1.05 -12.65 -10.35
CA ASN A 217 -0.43 -11.84 -9.27
C ASN A 217 -0.13 -12.58 -7.95
N ARG A 218 -0.21 -13.91 -7.94
CA ARG A 218 0.14 -14.76 -6.79
C ARG A 218 1.41 -15.54 -7.08
N VAL A 219 2.24 -15.67 -6.05
CA VAL A 219 3.48 -16.45 -6.09
C VAL A 219 3.29 -17.74 -5.32
N TYR A 220 3.73 -18.86 -5.90
CA TYR A 220 3.58 -20.21 -5.36
C TYR A 220 4.94 -20.87 -5.18
N ILE A 221 5.04 -21.81 -4.24
CA ILE A 221 6.24 -22.64 -4.07
C ILE A 221 6.15 -23.80 -5.05
N ILE A 222 7.17 -23.95 -5.90
CA ILE A 222 7.37 -25.16 -6.71
C ILE A 222 8.38 -26.07 -5.99
N ASP A 223 9.53 -25.52 -5.59
CA ASP A 223 10.55 -26.29 -4.88
C ASP A 223 10.33 -26.24 -3.38
N VAL A 224 10.01 -27.38 -2.77
CA VAL A 224 9.67 -27.44 -1.35
C VAL A 224 10.90 -27.18 -0.46
N PRO A 225 10.85 -26.23 0.50
CA PRO A 225 11.94 -25.98 1.44
C PRO A 225 12.11 -27.12 2.44
N ARG A 226 13.32 -27.27 2.99
CA ARG A 226 13.63 -28.28 4.00
C ARG A 226 13.13 -27.84 5.38
N SER A 227 12.65 -28.79 6.17
CA SER A 227 12.30 -28.59 7.58
C SER A 227 13.53 -28.38 8.46
N GLN A 228 13.33 -27.87 9.68
CA GLN A 228 14.36 -27.63 10.71
C GLN A 228 15.38 -26.56 10.29
N ALA A 229 14.87 -25.42 9.81
CA ALA A 229 15.70 -24.31 9.39
C ALA A 229 16.54 -23.73 10.55
N THR A 230 17.85 -23.66 10.34
CA THR A 230 18.74 -22.92 11.25
C THR A 230 18.59 -21.41 11.01
N SER A 231 19.02 -20.60 11.99
CA SER A 231 19.07 -19.14 11.82
C SER A 231 19.98 -18.72 10.67
N SER A 232 21.04 -19.49 10.39
CA SER A 232 21.93 -19.25 9.24
C SER A 232 21.22 -19.52 7.92
N ALA A 233 20.46 -20.62 7.83
CA ALA A 233 19.72 -20.98 6.63
C ALA A 233 18.65 -19.93 6.25
N ARG A 234 17.89 -19.45 7.24
CA ARG A 234 16.93 -18.33 7.04
C ARG A 234 17.62 -17.07 6.53
N ARG A 235 18.79 -16.72 7.08
CA ARG A 235 19.55 -15.55 6.62
C ARG A 235 20.06 -15.73 5.19
N ASN A 236 20.46 -16.94 4.82
CA ASN A 236 20.86 -17.25 3.45
C ASN A 236 19.68 -17.09 2.48
N ASP A 237 18.47 -17.51 2.88
CA ASP A 237 17.25 -17.24 2.10
C ASP A 237 16.98 -15.74 1.94
N SER A 238 17.04 -14.94 3.02
CA SER A 238 16.82 -13.49 2.93
C SER A 238 17.83 -12.78 2.02
N ARG A 239 19.11 -13.20 2.09
CA ARG A 239 20.17 -12.70 1.20
C ARG A 239 19.93 -13.13 -0.25
N ARG A 240 19.47 -14.36 -0.47
CA ARG A 240 19.12 -14.86 -1.80
C ARG A 240 17.95 -14.09 -2.40
N LEU A 241 16.95 -13.76 -1.57
CA LEU A 241 15.83 -12.92 -1.95
C LEU A 241 16.29 -11.49 -2.30
N SER A 242 17.11 -10.87 -1.45
CA SER A 242 17.74 -9.56 -1.74
C SER A 242 18.49 -9.59 -3.07
N PHE A 243 19.31 -10.61 -3.31
CA PHE A 243 20.06 -10.76 -4.56
C PHE A 243 19.14 -10.76 -5.79
N TRP A 244 18.06 -11.55 -5.78
CA TRP A 244 17.16 -11.61 -6.92
C TRP A 244 16.37 -10.31 -7.11
N LEU A 245 15.84 -9.73 -6.03
CA LEU A 245 15.13 -8.45 -6.10
C LEU A 245 16.04 -7.35 -6.64
N GLY A 246 17.27 -7.26 -6.16
CA GLY A 246 18.26 -6.29 -6.63
C GLY A 246 18.72 -6.50 -8.07
N LYS A 247 18.55 -7.71 -8.62
CA LYS A 247 18.86 -8.04 -10.02
C LYS A 247 17.70 -7.74 -10.97
N ILE A 248 16.47 -8.02 -10.55
CA ILE A 248 15.26 -7.92 -11.39
C ILE A 248 14.71 -6.50 -11.39
N LEU A 249 14.76 -5.83 -10.24
CA LEU A 249 14.14 -4.52 -10.05
C LEU A 249 15.13 -3.39 -10.34
N VAL A 250 15.63 -3.36 -11.57
CA VAL A 250 16.52 -2.32 -12.08
C VAL A 250 16.04 -1.89 -13.47
N LEU A 251 15.95 -0.58 -13.69
CA LEU A 251 15.62 0.03 -14.99
C LEU A 251 16.69 1.05 -15.32
N ASP A 252 17.35 0.92 -16.47
CA ASP A 252 18.46 1.79 -16.91
C ASP A 252 19.60 1.91 -15.87
N GLY A 253 19.87 0.85 -15.11
CA GLY A 253 20.88 0.86 -14.03
C GLY A 253 20.40 1.50 -12.73
N GLU A 254 19.19 2.06 -12.69
CA GLU A 254 18.60 2.70 -11.52
C GLU A 254 17.61 1.77 -10.80
N LYS A 255 17.63 1.81 -9.47
CA LYS A 255 16.70 1.07 -8.62
C LYS A 255 15.44 1.91 -8.33
N PRO A 256 14.27 1.28 -8.18
CA PRO A 256 13.08 1.99 -7.75
C PRO A 256 13.22 2.56 -6.34
N ALA A 257 12.43 3.60 -6.06
CA ALA A 257 12.41 4.26 -4.76
C ALA A 257 12.30 3.26 -3.59
N TYR A 258 13.09 3.52 -2.55
CA TYR A 258 13.16 2.73 -1.31
C TYR A 258 13.65 1.27 -1.44
N LEU A 259 13.96 0.78 -2.65
CA LEU A 259 14.40 -0.62 -2.83
C LEU A 259 15.75 -0.86 -2.12
N SER A 260 16.69 0.08 -2.20
CA SER A 260 18.00 -0.05 -1.55
C SER A 260 17.88 -0.37 -0.06
N HIS A 261 16.98 0.33 0.65
CA HIS A 261 16.69 0.03 2.04
C HIS A 261 16.06 -1.36 2.24
N LEU A 262 15.13 -1.79 1.38
CA LEU A 262 14.55 -3.15 1.46
C LEU A 262 15.64 -4.22 1.36
N LEU A 263 16.53 -4.09 0.36
CA LEU A 263 17.66 -5.01 0.15
C LEU A 263 18.56 -5.05 1.38
N GLN A 264 18.89 -3.88 1.94
CA GLN A 264 19.69 -3.76 3.15
C GLN A 264 19.06 -4.46 4.35
N VAL A 265 17.75 -4.30 4.60
CA VAL A 265 17.09 -4.94 5.75
C VAL A 265 16.91 -6.45 5.58
N LEU A 266 16.82 -6.95 4.34
CA LEU A 266 16.82 -8.38 4.04
C LEU A 266 18.23 -9.00 4.22
N GLU A 267 19.29 -8.33 3.77
CA GLU A 267 20.67 -8.82 3.95
C GLU A 267 21.11 -8.87 5.42
N ASN A 268 20.53 -7.96 6.22
CA ASN A 268 20.80 -7.80 7.63
C ASN A 268 19.73 -8.44 8.53
N THR A 269 18.95 -9.41 8.02
CA THR A 269 18.02 -10.17 8.87
C THR A 269 18.73 -10.71 10.13
N PRO A 270 18.25 -10.37 11.33
CA PRO A 270 18.76 -10.84 12.62
C PRO A 270 18.93 -12.36 12.71
N ARG A 271 19.90 -12.80 13.50
CA ARG A 271 20.05 -14.20 13.88
C ARG A 271 18.95 -14.56 14.87
N GLY A 272 18.02 -15.44 14.46
CA GLY A 272 16.97 -15.93 15.33
C GLY A 272 15.71 -16.36 14.58
N PRO A 273 14.63 -16.68 15.30
CA PRO A 273 13.29 -16.77 14.73
C PRO A 273 12.82 -15.42 14.19
N LEU A 274 12.05 -15.45 13.11
CA LEU A 274 11.40 -14.24 12.57
C LEU A 274 10.28 -13.82 13.53
N THR A 275 10.40 -12.64 14.14
CA THR A 275 9.35 -12.10 15.01
C THR A 275 8.17 -11.57 14.18
N GLU A 276 6.98 -11.48 14.77
CA GLU A 276 5.80 -10.92 14.09
C GLU A 276 6.02 -9.46 13.65
N SER A 277 6.71 -8.65 14.46
CA SER A 277 7.04 -7.28 14.10
C SER A 277 8.00 -7.22 12.91
N MET A 278 9.01 -8.11 12.85
CA MET A 278 9.90 -8.16 11.69
C MET A 278 9.18 -8.64 10.43
N LYS A 279 8.35 -9.68 10.55
CA LYS A 279 7.47 -10.14 9.49
C LYS A 279 6.66 -8.96 8.92
N LEU A 280 5.95 -8.26 9.79
CA LEU A 280 5.15 -7.11 9.39
C LEU A 280 6.02 -6.01 8.76
N GLY A 281 7.19 -5.73 9.31
CA GLY A 281 8.13 -4.73 8.77
C GLY A 281 8.59 -5.07 7.35
N TYR A 282 8.82 -6.35 7.04
CA TYR A 282 9.14 -6.79 5.69
C TYR A 282 7.92 -6.69 4.76
N GLU A 283 6.74 -7.13 5.20
CA GLU A 283 5.52 -7.20 4.39
C GLU A 283 4.84 -5.84 4.18
N THR A 284 5.19 -4.82 4.99
CA THR A 284 4.69 -3.44 4.88
C THR A 284 5.79 -2.46 4.47
N HIS A 285 6.94 -2.96 4.05
CA HIS A 285 8.08 -2.12 3.73
C HIS A 285 7.73 -1.09 2.66
N PHE A 286 8.15 0.17 2.82
CA PHE A 286 7.79 1.29 1.95
C PHE A 286 8.00 1.03 0.45
N SER A 287 9.07 0.32 0.09
CA SER A 287 9.34 -0.06 -1.31
C SER A 287 8.19 -0.86 -1.91
N LEU A 288 7.54 -1.72 -1.12
CA LEU A 288 6.45 -2.61 -1.55
C LEU A 288 5.08 -1.93 -1.65
N LEU A 289 4.97 -0.67 -1.24
CA LEU A 289 3.71 0.08 -1.25
C LEU A 289 3.61 0.93 -2.52
N PRO A 290 2.40 1.17 -3.06
CA PRO A 290 2.19 2.25 -4.04
C PRO A 290 2.45 3.62 -3.42
N SER A 291 2.66 4.64 -4.25
CA SER A 291 2.94 6.00 -3.79
C SER A 291 1.82 6.57 -2.91
N GLU A 292 0.57 6.32 -3.27
CA GLU A 292 -0.61 6.73 -2.52
C GLU A 292 -0.62 6.09 -1.13
N SER A 293 -0.29 4.80 -1.04
CA SER A 293 -0.22 4.07 0.22
C SER A 293 0.93 4.58 1.10
N ARG A 294 2.09 4.93 0.52
CA ARG A 294 3.21 5.54 1.27
C ARG A 294 2.83 6.91 1.87
N ILE A 295 2.18 7.76 1.08
CA ILE A 295 1.70 9.06 1.54
C ILE A 295 0.65 8.88 2.65
N ALA A 296 -0.33 7.99 2.42
CA ALA A 296 -1.37 7.68 3.40
C ALA A 296 -0.78 7.14 4.72
N LEU A 297 0.17 6.21 4.64
CA LEU A 297 0.83 5.65 5.82
C LEU A 297 1.58 6.72 6.61
N THR A 298 2.29 7.62 5.92
CA THR A 298 2.96 8.77 6.58
C THR A 298 1.97 9.66 7.34
N TYR A 299 0.79 9.89 6.75
CA TYR A 299 -0.27 10.67 7.39
C TYR A 299 -0.88 9.94 8.61
N LEU A 300 -1.17 8.64 8.48
CA LEU A 300 -1.71 7.82 9.56
C LEU A 300 -0.73 7.73 10.75
N ILE A 301 0.56 7.56 10.48
CA ILE A 301 1.60 7.55 11.51
C ILE A 301 1.60 8.88 12.27
N LYS A 302 1.43 10.02 11.57
CA LYS A 302 1.28 11.31 12.26
C LYS A 302 0.03 11.35 13.12
N LEU A 303 -1.13 10.95 12.61
CA LEU A 303 -2.37 10.98 13.40
C LEU A 303 -2.21 10.16 14.67
N LYS A 304 -1.58 8.99 14.56
CA LYS A 304 -1.22 8.17 15.71
C LYS A 304 -0.33 8.91 16.69
N MET A 305 0.80 9.45 16.21
CA MET A 305 1.77 10.19 17.03
C MET A 305 1.16 11.41 17.76
N ASP A 306 0.25 12.13 17.12
CA ASP A 306 -0.42 13.29 17.72
C ASP A 306 -1.41 12.89 18.82
N GLY A 307 -1.96 11.67 18.75
CA GLY A 307 -2.82 11.09 19.77
C GLY A 307 -2.10 10.37 20.91
N LEU A 308 -0.77 10.21 20.85
CA LEU A 308 0.02 9.56 21.89
C LEU A 308 0.14 10.43 23.14
N ILE A 309 0.17 9.77 24.31
CA ILE A 309 0.56 10.43 25.57
C ILE A 309 2.06 10.80 25.53
N LYS A 310 2.48 11.66 26.46
CA LYS A 310 3.83 12.27 26.45
C LYS A 310 4.96 11.22 26.44
N GLU A 311 4.83 10.17 27.23
CA GLU A 311 5.84 9.11 27.39
C GLU A 311 5.96 8.28 26.11
N GLU A 312 4.84 7.93 25.48
CA GLU A 312 4.81 7.20 24.23
C GLU A 312 5.33 8.05 23.07
N LYS A 313 4.98 9.34 23.06
CA LYS A 313 5.49 10.30 22.08
C LYS A 313 7.01 10.46 22.21
N GLN A 314 7.55 10.45 23.43
CA GLN A 314 8.99 10.51 23.65
C GLN A 314 9.70 9.26 23.09
N LYS A 315 9.17 8.06 23.35
CA LYS A 315 9.68 6.81 22.74
C LYS A 315 9.64 6.88 21.21
N PHE A 316 8.57 7.44 20.65
CA PHE A 316 8.43 7.63 19.21
C PHE A 316 9.53 8.54 18.65
N ILE A 317 9.77 9.68 19.30
CA ILE A 317 10.84 10.63 18.93
C ILE A 317 12.22 9.99 19.03
N GLU A 318 12.47 9.18 20.07
CA GLU A 318 13.73 8.44 20.22
C GLU A 318 13.96 7.44 19.08
N ILE A 319 12.91 6.77 18.61
CA ILE A 319 13.01 5.87 17.44
C ILE A 319 13.32 6.67 16.17
N LEU A 320 12.66 7.82 15.95
CA LEU A 320 12.96 8.70 14.82
C LEU A 320 14.42 9.20 14.86
N GLY A 321 14.96 9.49 16.04
CA GLY A 321 16.36 9.88 16.23
C GLY A 321 17.37 8.78 15.86
N LYS A 322 16.95 7.51 15.80
CA LYS A 322 17.78 6.38 15.37
C LYS A 322 17.71 6.12 13.86
N CYS A 323 16.84 6.81 13.13
CA CYS A 323 16.69 6.63 11.69
C CYS A 323 17.91 7.17 10.93
N SER A 324 18.21 6.53 9.80
CA SER A 324 19.29 6.88 8.89
C SER A 324 18.78 7.93 7.90
N PHE A 325 19.44 9.08 7.87
CA PHE A 325 19.19 10.13 6.90
C PHE A 325 20.42 11.04 6.80
N ASP A 326 20.53 11.78 5.71
CA ASP A 326 21.57 12.78 5.55
C ASP A 326 21.39 13.89 6.59
N ARG A 327 22.36 14.09 7.50
CA ARG A 327 22.24 15.13 8.52
C ARG A 327 22.14 16.54 7.92
N LYS A 328 22.69 16.78 6.73
CA LYS A 328 22.60 18.07 6.02
C LYS A 328 21.33 18.19 5.17
N TRP A 329 20.31 17.38 5.44
CA TRP A 329 19.06 17.35 4.67
C TRP A 329 18.41 18.73 4.59
N LEU A 330 18.42 19.51 5.68
CA LEU A 330 17.73 20.79 5.74
C LEU A 330 18.37 21.80 4.79
N ALA A 331 19.70 21.92 4.83
CA ALA A 331 20.45 22.80 3.93
C ALA A 331 20.23 22.43 2.45
N LYS A 332 20.16 21.13 2.14
CA LYS A 332 19.88 20.64 0.77
C LYS A 332 18.46 20.99 0.33
N LEU A 333 17.47 20.74 1.19
CA LEU A 333 16.07 21.02 0.88
C LEU A 333 15.78 22.50 0.77
N TRP A 334 16.47 23.35 1.54
CA TRP A 334 16.31 24.80 1.46
C TRP A 334 16.64 25.39 0.09
N GLN A 335 17.49 24.72 -0.69
CA GLN A 335 17.85 25.13 -2.05
C GLN A 335 16.74 24.84 -3.06
N ILE A 336 15.73 24.06 -2.69
CA ILE A 336 14.65 23.64 -3.59
C ILE A 336 13.43 24.53 -3.34
N PRO A 337 12.93 25.26 -4.35
CA PRO A 337 11.88 26.29 -4.16
C PRO A 337 10.64 25.81 -3.40
N ILE A 338 10.14 24.60 -3.69
CA ILE A 338 8.95 24.06 -3.04
C ILE A 338 9.17 23.77 -1.55
N PHE A 339 10.31 23.19 -1.20
CA PHE A 339 10.66 22.91 0.20
C PHE A 339 10.95 24.20 0.94
N GLN A 340 11.66 25.15 0.33
CA GLN A 340 11.92 26.46 0.92
C GLN A 340 10.63 27.17 1.34
N LYS A 341 9.59 27.17 0.48
CA LYS A 341 8.29 27.75 0.82
C LYS A 341 7.64 27.05 2.02
N ILE A 342 7.66 25.72 2.04
CA ILE A 342 7.06 24.93 3.12
C ILE A 342 7.79 25.15 4.44
N ILE A 343 9.12 25.27 4.39
CA ILE A 343 9.95 25.53 5.56
C ILE A 343 9.66 26.95 6.09
N LYS A 344 9.72 27.99 5.22
CA LYS A 344 9.39 29.38 5.59
C LYS A 344 7.98 29.53 6.17
N GLY A 345 6.98 28.94 5.51
CA GLY A 345 5.60 28.96 6.01
C GLY A 345 5.42 28.21 7.33
N GLY A 346 6.33 27.29 7.66
CA GLY A 346 6.44 26.70 8.98
C GLY A 346 7.00 27.68 10.02
N GLU A 347 8.11 28.34 9.70
CA GLU A 347 8.79 29.31 10.57
C GLU A 347 7.91 30.52 10.91
N GLU A 348 7.21 31.08 9.91
CA GLU A 348 6.31 32.24 10.07
C GLU A 348 5.13 31.95 11.03
N LYS A 349 4.72 30.69 11.16
CA LYS A 349 3.65 30.27 12.09
C LYS A 349 4.17 30.04 13.51
N ASN A 350 5.36 30.54 13.82
CA ASN A 350 6.07 30.36 15.10
C ASN A 350 6.21 28.89 15.50
N MET A 351 6.16 27.99 14.51
CA MET A 351 6.53 26.62 14.68
C MET A 351 8.04 26.57 14.52
N SER A 352 8.79 26.54 15.63
CA SER A 352 10.27 26.42 15.67
C SER A 352 10.79 25.07 15.12
N MET A 353 10.14 24.57 14.07
CA MET A 353 10.01 23.16 13.74
C MET A 353 11.14 22.57 12.90
N TYR A 354 12.04 23.41 12.39
CA TYR A 354 13.15 22.98 11.55
C TYR A 354 14.52 23.45 12.04
N VAL A 355 14.60 23.99 13.26
CA VAL A 355 15.88 24.50 13.81
C VAL A 355 16.86 23.36 14.15
N LYS A 356 16.37 22.12 14.22
CA LYS A 356 17.18 20.93 14.54
C LYS A 356 17.23 19.98 13.35
N GLU A 357 18.43 19.62 12.91
CA GLU A 357 18.66 18.58 11.88
C GLU A 357 18.52 17.17 12.49
N ASP A 358 17.39 16.87 13.12
CA ASP A 358 17.08 15.57 13.72
C ASP A 358 15.97 14.82 12.96
N GLY A 359 15.80 13.54 13.29
CA GLY A 359 14.82 12.68 12.61
C GLY A 359 13.37 13.11 12.86
N TYR A 360 13.09 13.77 13.98
CA TYR A 360 11.74 14.26 14.27
C TYR A 360 11.38 15.47 13.40
N ALA A 361 12.32 16.41 13.24
CA ALA A 361 12.17 17.53 12.31
C ALA A 361 12.07 17.06 10.86
N ALA A 362 12.88 16.07 10.45
CA ALA A 362 12.81 15.47 9.12
C ALA A 362 11.45 14.81 8.86
N PHE A 363 10.93 14.03 9.82
CA PHE A 363 9.61 13.39 9.71
C PHE A 363 8.47 14.42 9.65
N LYS A 364 8.55 15.49 10.46
CA LYS A 364 7.61 16.61 10.39
C LYS A 364 7.63 17.30 9.03
N LEU A 365 8.80 17.52 8.46
CA LEU A 365 8.91 18.11 7.12
C LEU A 365 8.30 17.17 6.07
N LEU A 366 8.65 15.88 6.08
CA LEU A 366 8.09 14.89 5.15
C LEU A 366 6.54 14.93 5.15
N ARG A 367 5.93 14.96 6.33
CA ARG A 367 4.49 15.12 6.49
C ARG A 367 3.96 16.42 5.91
N HIS A 368 4.58 17.55 6.28
CA HIS A 368 4.16 18.86 5.80
C HIS A 368 4.27 18.97 4.30
N TYR A 369 5.32 18.38 3.74
CA TYR A 369 5.51 18.27 2.31
C TYR A 369 4.32 17.55 1.67
N PHE A 370 3.94 16.37 2.16
CA PHE A 370 2.77 15.66 1.63
C PHE A 370 1.44 16.41 1.81
N THR A 371 1.32 17.26 2.84
CA THR A 371 0.09 18.01 3.10
C THR A 371 -0.01 19.32 2.31
N HIS A 372 1.11 20.02 2.11
CA HIS A 372 1.12 21.42 1.67
C HIS A 372 1.79 21.63 0.31
N ALA A 373 2.65 20.72 -0.15
CA ALA A 373 3.27 20.87 -1.46
C ALA A 373 2.26 20.96 -2.62
N PRO A 374 1.12 20.23 -2.63
CA PRO A 374 0.12 20.41 -3.68
C PRO A 374 -0.41 21.85 -3.78
N ASP A 375 -0.61 22.53 -2.65
CA ASP A 375 -1.09 23.92 -2.61
C ASP A 375 0.00 24.88 -3.17
N HIS A 376 1.25 24.74 -2.71
CA HIS A 376 2.36 25.58 -3.16
C HIS A 376 2.86 25.27 -4.57
N SER A 377 2.57 24.09 -5.11
CA SER A 377 2.95 23.71 -6.47
C SER A 377 2.29 24.60 -7.53
N ARG A 378 1.04 25.01 -7.30
CA ARG A 378 0.29 25.90 -8.20
C ARG A 378 0.88 27.30 -8.22
N GLU A 379 1.28 27.81 -7.06
CA GLU A 379 1.91 29.13 -6.93
C GLU A 379 3.31 29.19 -7.54
N THR A 380 4.01 28.05 -7.60
CA THR A 380 5.38 27.98 -8.14
C THR A 380 5.42 27.59 -9.62
N GLY A 381 4.26 27.38 -10.25
CA GLY A 381 4.18 26.90 -11.63
C GLY A 381 4.63 25.44 -11.81
N MET A 382 4.80 24.69 -10.72
CA MET A 382 5.25 23.29 -10.75
C MET A 382 4.05 22.33 -10.89
N GLU A 383 3.45 22.26 -12.08
CA GLU A 383 2.26 21.42 -12.30
C GLU A 383 2.47 19.93 -12.01
N MET A 384 3.71 19.44 -12.09
CA MET A 384 4.03 18.02 -11.92
C MET A 384 3.80 17.49 -10.50
N LEU A 385 3.74 18.37 -9.48
CA LEU A 385 3.47 17.99 -8.08
C LEU A 385 1.97 17.82 -7.76
N LYS A 386 1.09 17.88 -8.78
CA LYS A 386 -0.35 17.61 -8.64
C LYS A 386 -0.68 16.12 -8.49
N ASN A 387 0.26 15.21 -8.79
CA ASN A 387 0.06 13.77 -8.65
C ASN A 387 0.85 13.22 -7.43
N ASN A 388 0.18 12.43 -6.60
CA ASN A 388 0.74 11.73 -5.44
C ASN A 388 2.01 10.93 -5.78
N CYS A 389 2.09 10.33 -6.96
CA CYS A 389 3.28 9.62 -7.41
C CYS A 389 4.51 10.52 -7.49
N VAL A 390 4.40 11.67 -8.15
CA VAL A 390 5.51 12.63 -8.31
C VAL A 390 5.88 13.24 -6.96
N LEU A 391 4.88 13.52 -6.13
CA LEU A 391 5.06 14.03 -4.78
C LEU A 391 5.91 13.05 -3.93
N ASP A 392 5.49 11.79 -3.82
CA ASP A 392 6.22 10.75 -3.10
C ASP A 392 7.66 10.55 -3.61
N LEU A 393 7.83 10.43 -4.92
CA LEU A 393 9.16 10.21 -5.51
C LEU A 393 10.08 11.43 -5.36
N THR A 394 9.53 12.65 -5.33
CA THR A 394 10.29 13.85 -5.03
C THR A 394 10.76 13.85 -3.57
N ALA A 395 9.91 13.45 -2.62
CA ALA A 395 10.32 13.30 -1.22
C ALA A 395 11.46 12.27 -1.08
N TRP A 396 11.32 11.10 -1.69
CA TRP A 396 12.38 10.08 -1.74
C TRP A 396 13.68 10.63 -2.32
N LYS A 397 13.62 11.37 -3.43
CA LYS A 397 14.83 11.85 -4.11
C LYS A 397 15.72 12.71 -3.21
N TYR A 398 15.13 13.45 -2.28
CA TYR A 398 15.88 14.37 -1.43
C TYR A 398 16.05 13.90 0.01
N LEU A 399 15.13 13.09 0.53
CA LEU A 399 15.23 12.50 1.88
C LEU A 399 15.80 11.08 1.86
N GLY A 400 16.05 10.52 0.68
CA GLY A 400 16.52 9.15 0.49
C GLY A 400 15.55 8.14 1.08
N ASP A 401 16.10 7.12 1.71
CA ASP A 401 15.32 6.03 2.30
C ASP A 401 14.78 6.32 3.71
N PHE A 402 14.88 7.58 4.17
CA PHE A 402 14.46 7.98 5.51
C PHE A 402 13.03 7.54 5.85
N ALA A 403 12.08 7.74 4.94
CA ALA A 403 10.68 7.36 5.17
C ALA A 403 10.51 5.84 5.35
N ALA A 404 11.26 5.04 4.59
CA ALA A 404 11.26 3.60 4.72
C ALA A 404 11.86 3.14 6.05
N ASP A 405 12.97 3.74 6.46
CA ASP A 405 13.63 3.43 7.72
C ASP A 405 12.76 3.81 8.93
N VAL A 406 12.07 4.97 8.88
CA VAL A 406 11.10 5.37 9.91
C VAL A 406 10.05 4.28 10.12
N VAL A 407 9.40 3.83 9.06
CA VAL A 407 8.33 2.82 9.19
C VAL A 407 8.87 1.47 9.65
N PHE A 408 9.98 1.03 9.06
CA PHE A 408 10.59 -0.25 9.44
C PHE A 408 11.03 -0.25 10.91
N LYS A 409 11.65 0.84 11.39
CA LYS A 409 12.08 0.99 12.79
C LYS A 409 10.91 1.13 13.74
N LEU A 410 9.90 1.93 13.42
CA LEU A 410 8.71 2.02 14.26
C LEU A 410 8.05 0.66 14.44
N ILE A 411 7.92 -0.15 13.39
CA ILE A 411 7.38 -1.51 13.51
C ILE A 411 8.30 -2.43 14.32
N THR A 412 9.61 -2.48 13.99
CA THR A 412 10.56 -3.43 14.61
C THR A 412 10.95 -3.09 16.04
N TYR A 413 10.93 -1.81 16.43
CA TYR A 413 11.03 -1.36 17.82
C TYR A 413 9.67 -1.37 18.55
N ASN A 414 8.64 -1.98 17.93
CA ASN A 414 7.32 -2.21 18.50
C ASN A 414 6.62 -0.92 18.96
N ALA A 415 6.80 0.18 18.23
CA ALA A 415 5.89 1.30 18.31
C ALA A 415 4.50 0.86 17.83
N ASP A 416 3.45 1.39 18.44
CA ASP A 416 2.08 1.07 18.09
C ASP A 416 1.70 1.73 16.75
N ILE A 417 2.17 1.17 15.63
CA ILE A 417 1.77 1.58 14.27
C ILE A 417 1.37 0.39 13.38
N LYS A 418 1.18 -0.80 13.98
CA LYS A 418 0.94 -2.05 13.25
C LYS A 418 -0.38 -2.01 12.47
N ARG A 419 -1.41 -1.38 13.05
CA ARG A 419 -2.72 -1.23 12.41
C ARG A 419 -2.62 -0.36 11.17
N GLU A 420 -1.96 0.80 11.30
CA GLU A 420 -1.76 1.78 10.25
C GLU A 420 -0.98 1.16 9.08
N ALA A 421 0.09 0.43 9.38
CA ALA A 421 0.87 -0.29 8.38
C ALA A 421 0.02 -1.32 7.61
N LYS A 422 -0.77 -2.14 8.32
CA LYS A 422 -1.68 -3.13 7.70
C LYS A 422 -2.78 -2.49 6.85
N CYS A 423 -3.28 -1.31 7.23
CA CYS A 423 -4.30 -0.60 6.45
C CYS A 423 -3.80 -0.12 5.09
N CYS A 424 -2.49 0.05 4.92
CA CYS A 424 -1.88 0.54 3.69
C CYS A 424 -1.31 -0.56 2.77
N GLN A 425 -1.33 -1.83 3.21
CA GLN A 425 -0.87 -2.95 2.38
C GLN A 425 -1.74 -3.14 1.16
N LEU A 426 -1.09 -3.49 0.04
CA LEU A 426 -1.76 -4.08 -1.10
C LEU A 426 -2.22 -5.48 -0.69
N ARG A 427 -3.54 -5.65 -0.56
CA ARG A 427 -4.15 -6.96 -0.35
C ARG A 427 -4.52 -7.62 -1.67
#